data_AF-A0A5N7MJ27-F1
#
_entry.id   AF-A0A5N7MJ27-F1
#
_cell.length_a   1.000
_cell.length_b   1.000
_cell.length_c   1.000
_cell.angle_alpha   90.00
_cell.angle_beta   90.00
_cell.angle_gamma   90.00
#
_symmetry.space_group_name_H-M   'P 1'
#
loop_
_entity.id
_entity.type
_entity.pdbx_description
1 polymer ?
#
loop_
_entity_poly.entity_id
_entity_poly.type
_entity_poly.pdbx_seq_one_letter_code
_entity_poly.pdbx_strand_id
1 'polypeptide(L)'
;MSAKTGSGVRNLKQRVKTANKRSLSSQKWLERQLNDPYVARAKREGYRSRAAFKLLEIDEKFKILKPGQKIVDLGAAPGGWSQIAAKVVGPKGRVVGIDLLPIDPMAGVEFIQLDFLDESAPGRLIEMLGGPADVVMSDMAANTTGHKKTDHLRIIGLAEAAIYFAREILAPGGAFVAKVFQGGTENQLLADLKRDFAVVRHVKPAASRADSAELYVLATGFRGRADETPAA
;
A
#
# COMPACT_ATOMS: atom_id res chain seq x y z
N MET A 1 36.58 29.67 -24.31
CA MET A 1 35.43 30.17 -23.51
C MET A 1 34.59 28.97 -23.10
N SER A 2 34.66 28.53 -21.84
CA SER A 2 33.88 27.39 -21.35
C SER A 2 32.63 27.87 -20.62
N ALA A 3 31.47 27.48 -21.13
CA ALA A 3 30.18 27.73 -20.50
C ALA A 3 30.06 26.91 -19.20
N LYS A 4 29.76 27.60 -18.08
CA LYS A 4 29.48 26.98 -16.79
C LYS A 4 28.08 26.38 -16.79
N THR A 5 28.04 25.15 -16.30
CA THR A 5 26.90 24.26 -16.13
C THR A 5 25.90 24.77 -15.07
N GLY A 6 24.66 24.32 -15.23
CA GLY A 6 23.44 24.85 -14.60
C GLY A 6 23.43 24.89 -13.08
N SER A 7 22.87 25.97 -12.55
CA SER A 7 22.58 26.12 -11.13
C SER A 7 21.44 25.17 -10.72
N GLY A 8 21.78 24.12 -9.99
CA GLY A 8 20.79 23.34 -9.26
C GLY A 8 20.14 24.22 -8.19
N VAL A 9 18.84 24.48 -8.32
CA VAL A 9 18.04 25.16 -7.30
C VAL A 9 18.04 24.27 -6.05
N ARG A 10 18.90 24.60 -5.07
CA ARG A 10 18.83 24.00 -3.73
C ARG A 10 17.55 24.49 -3.09
N ASN A 11 16.52 23.64 -3.03
CA ASN A 11 15.35 23.90 -2.22
C ASN A 11 15.79 24.07 -0.76
N LEU A 12 15.64 25.28 -0.23
CA LEU A 12 15.97 25.62 1.16
C LEU A 12 15.09 24.78 2.11
N LYS A 13 15.71 24.14 3.11
CA LYS A 13 15.02 23.34 4.12
C LYS A 13 13.99 24.21 4.86
N GLN A 14 12.71 23.87 4.74
CA GLN A 14 11.61 24.62 5.37
C GLN A 14 11.44 24.19 6.83
N ARG A 15 11.30 25.17 7.73
CA ARG A 15 11.02 24.95 9.16
C ARG A 15 9.53 25.12 9.46
N VAL A 16 9.05 24.45 10.50
CA VAL A 16 7.66 24.55 10.96
C VAL A 16 7.44 25.94 11.61
N LYS A 17 6.70 26.82 10.93
CA LYS A 17 6.43 28.20 11.39
C LYS A 17 5.75 28.29 12.77
N THR A 18 5.08 27.23 13.19
CA THR A 18 4.30 27.15 14.42
C THR A 18 4.86 26.09 15.38
N ALA A 19 6.19 25.88 15.35
CA ALA A 19 6.87 24.88 16.17
C ALA A 19 6.56 25.05 17.67
N ASN A 20 6.64 26.27 18.18
CA ASN A 20 6.51 26.58 19.62
C ASN A 20 5.16 26.18 20.25
N LYS A 21 4.14 25.84 19.44
CA LYS A 21 2.81 25.38 19.91
C LYS A 21 2.63 23.86 19.85
N ARG A 22 3.70 23.09 19.60
CA ARG A 22 3.63 21.64 19.33
C ARG A 22 4.69 20.86 20.11
N SER A 23 4.39 19.59 20.39
CA SER A 23 5.37 18.65 20.94
C SER A 23 6.56 18.45 19.99
N LEU A 24 7.73 18.11 20.54
CA LEU A 24 8.94 17.88 19.76
C LEU A 24 8.77 16.79 18.69
N SER A 25 8.00 15.74 18.98
CA SER A 25 7.68 14.67 18.02
C SER A 25 6.83 15.19 16.86
N SER A 26 5.80 16.00 17.15
CA SER A 26 4.94 16.63 16.15
C SER A 26 5.71 17.63 15.27
N GLN A 27 6.58 18.45 15.88
CA GLN A 27 7.47 19.37 15.15
C GLN A 27 8.37 18.61 14.18
N LYS A 28 9.08 17.57 14.65
CA LYS A 28 9.96 16.75 13.81
C LYS A 28 9.19 16.06 12.68
N TRP A 29 7.99 15.55 12.95
CA TRP A 29 7.15 14.93 11.91
C TRP A 29 6.74 15.96 10.85
N LEU A 30 6.25 17.13 11.24
CA LEU A 30 5.87 18.21 10.32
C LEU A 30 7.06 18.72 9.50
N GLU A 31 8.22 18.91 10.12
CA GLU A 31 9.42 19.33 9.43
C GLU A 31 9.87 18.27 8.40
N ARG A 32 9.76 16.98 8.73
CA ARG A 32 10.01 15.90 7.76
C ARG A 32 9.03 15.95 6.59
N GLN A 33 7.73 16.13 6.85
CA GLN A 33 6.72 16.22 5.78
C GLN A 33 6.96 17.41 4.85
N LEU A 34 7.31 18.58 5.40
CA LEU A 34 7.59 19.79 4.63
C LEU A 34 8.78 19.64 3.68
N ASN A 35 9.77 18.85 4.08
CA ASN A 35 11.01 18.66 3.34
C ASN A 35 11.05 17.35 2.54
N ASP A 36 9.94 16.62 2.48
CA ASP A 36 9.85 15.35 1.77
C ASP A 36 9.62 15.58 0.26
N PRO A 37 10.57 15.22 -0.61
CA PRO A 37 10.44 15.49 -2.05
C PRO A 37 9.23 14.80 -2.67
N TYR A 38 8.83 13.64 -2.14
CA TYR A 38 7.66 12.91 -2.62
C TYR A 38 6.35 13.57 -2.18
N VAL A 39 6.31 14.30 -1.06
CA VAL A 39 5.13 15.09 -0.67
C VAL A 39 4.95 16.27 -1.62
N ALA A 40 6.03 16.99 -1.92
CA ALA A 40 5.99 18.09 -2.88
C ALA A 40 5.61 17.58 -4.29
N ARG A 41 6.16 16.45 -4.71
CA ARG A 41 5.84 15.80 -5.98
C ARG A 41 4.40 15.33 -6.03
N ALA A 42 3.88 14.69 -4.99
CA ALA A 42 2.48 14.25 -4.92
C ALA A 42 1.52 15.43 -5.14
N LYS A 43 1.76 16.56 -4.45
CA LYS A 43 0.96 17.77 -4.63
C LYS A 43 1.03 18.30 -6.06
N ARG A 44 2.22 18.33 -6.67
CA ARG A 44 2.42 18.81 -8.05
C ARG A 44 1.72 17.92 -9.08
N GLU A 45 1.76 16.61 -8.87
CA GLU A 45 1.20 15.60 -9.79
C GLU A 45 -0.27 15.25 -9.47
N GLY A 46 -0.87 15.89 -8.47
CA GLY A 46 -2.27 15.68 -8.12
C GLY A 46 -2.55 14.34 -7.42
N TYR A 47 -1.53 13.72 -6.81
CA TYR A 47 -1.71 12.50 -6.02
C TYR A 47 -2.20 12.82 -4.60
N ARG A 48 -3.16 12.05 -4.10
CA ARG A 48 -3.71 12.21 -2.74
C ARG A 48 -2.70 11.98 -1.64
N SER A 49 -1.67 11.18 -1.89
CA SER A 49 -0.59 10.97 -0.94
C SER A 49 0.72 10.63 -1.64
N ARG A 50 1.84 10.85 -0.95
CA ARG A 50 3.16 10.38 -1.40
C ARG A 50 3.26 8.85 -1.49
N ALA A 51 2.35 8.10 -0.86
CA ALA A 51 2.39 6.64 -0.89
C ALA A 51 2.10 6.10 -2.30
N ALA A 52 1.42 6.88 -3.15
CA ALA A 52 1.20 6.60 -4.56
C ALA A 52 2.51 6.22 -5.30
N PHE A 53 3.62 6.90 -4.99
CA PHE A 53 4.92 6.59 -5.60
C PHE A 53 5.47 5.23 -5.22
N LYS A 54 5.13 4.70 -4.04
CA LYS A 54 5.57 3.36 -3.64
C LYS A 54 4.91 2.30 -4.51
N LEU A 55 3.60 2.41 -4.74
CA LEU A 55 2.89 1.49 -5.62
C LEU A 55 3.34 1.64 -7.07
N LEU A 56 3.55 2.87 -7.56
CA LEU A 56 4.11 3.11 -8.89
C LEU A 56 5.46 2.41 -9.09
N GLU A 57 6.37 2.52 -8.14
CA GLU A 57 7.70 1.90 -8.23
C GLU A 57 7.63 0.37 -8.12
N ILE A 58 6.75 -0.17 -7.28
CA ILE A 58 6.49 -1.61 -7.20
C ILE A 58 5.95 -2.11 -8.54
N ASP A 59 4.94 -1.44 -9.08
CA ASP A 59 4.30 -1.83 -10.33
C ASP A 59 5.22 -1.64 -11.55
N GLU A 60 6.04 -0.59 -11.56
CA GLU A 60 7.04 -0.37 -12.61
C GLU A 60 7.98 -1.58 -12.75
N LYS A 61 8.40 -2.14 -11.62
CA LYS A 61 9.33 -3.26 -11.57
C LYS A 61 8.67 -4.63 -11.77
N PHE A 62 7.46 -4.83 -11.26
CA PHE A 62 6.85 -6.16 -11.18
C PHE A 62 5.57 -6.33 -12.00
N LYS A 63 5.00 -5.25 -12.57
CA LYS A 63 3.84 -5.27 -13.46
C LYS A 63 2.65 -6.02 -12.88
N ILE A 64 2.33 -5.71 -11.62
CA ILE A 64 1.25 -6.38 -10.87
C ILE A 64 -0.12 -5.83 -11.26
N LEU A 65 -0.18 -4.59 -11.75
CA LEU A 65 -1.39 -3.92 -12.21
C LEU A 65 -1.50 -4.01 -13.73
N LYS A 66 -2.69 -4.36 -14.23
CA LYS A 66 -2.98 -4.54 -15.65
C LYS A 66 -4.37 -3.99 -16.00
N PRO A 67 -4.59 -3.53 -17.24
CA PRO A 67 -5.91 -3.10 -17.70
C PRO A 67 -6.98 -4.17 -17.46
N GLY A 68 -8.15 -3.76 -16.98
CA GLY A 68 -9.30 -4.64 -16.77
C GLY A 68 -9.32 -5.44 -15.46
N GLN A 69 -8.30 -5.34 -14.62
CA GLN A 69 -8.27 -6.08 -13.34
C GLN A 69 -9.28 -5.57 -12.31
N LYS A 70 -9.63 -6.48 -11.39
CA LYS A 70 -10.35 -6.26 -10.15
C LYS A 70 -9.37 -6.13 -8.99
N ILE A 71 -9.38 -4.99 -8.30
CA ILE A 71 -8.38 -4.65 -7.27
C ILE A 71 -9.07 -4.29 -5.96
N VAL A 72 -8.53 -4.82 -4.86
CA VAL A 72 -8.86 -4.37 -3.49
C VAL A 72 -7.70 -3.60 -2.89
N ASP A 73 -7.99 -2.41 -2.33
CA ASP A 73 -7.07 -1.60 -1.53
C ASP A 73 -7.49 -1.66 -0.04
N LEU A 74 -6.73 -2.39 0.78
CA LEU A 74 -6.99 -2.53 2.22
C LEU A 74 -6.34 -1.38 2.99
N GLY A 75 -7.13 -0.72 3.85
CA GLY A 75 -6.73 0.50 4.53
C GLY A 75 -6.38 1.59 3.54
N ALA A 76 -7.31 1.84 2.63
CA ALA A 76 -7.09 2.66 1.46
C ALA A 76 -6.84 4.14 1.77
N ALA A 77 -7.22 4.66 2.95
CA ALA A 77 -7.19 6.09 3.22
C ALA A 77 -5.77 6.68 3.11
N PRO A 78 -5.57 7.81 2.40
CA PRO A 78 -6.57 8.70 1.79
C PRO A 78 -6.92 8.38 0.31
N GLY A 79 -6.49 7.23 -0.21
CA GLY A 79 -6.75 6.75 -1.57
C GLY A 79 -5.54 6.84 -2.50
N GLY A 80 -4.33 6.97 -1.97
CA GLY A 80 -3.12 7.16 -2.79
C GLY A 80 -2.80 5.97 -3.69
N TRP A 81 -2.98 4.73 -3.18
CA TRP A 81 -2.78 3.50 -3.95
C TRP A 81 -3.96 3.24 -4.89
N SER A 82 -5.18 3.36 -4.40
CA SER A 82 -6.42 3.38 -5.18
C SER A 82 -6.35 4.28 -6.43
N GLN A 83 -5.77 5.48 -6.31
CA GLN A 83 -5.62 6.41 -7.44
C GLN A 83 -4.72 5.87 -8.56
N ILE A 84 -3.66 5.15 -8.19
CA ILE A 84 -2.76 4.52 -9.16
C ILE A 84 -3.46 3.33 -9.81
N ALA A 85 -4.09 2.47 -8.99
CA ALA A 85 -4.83 1.32 -9.46
C ALA A 85 -5.91 1.71 -10.48
N ALA A 86 -6.76 2.69 -10.18
CA ALA A 86 -7.82 3.14 -11.07
C ALA A 86 -7.29 3.62 -12.42
N LYS A 87 -6.16 4.35 -12.41
CA LYS A 87 -5.51 4.82 -13.64
C LYS A 87 -5.01 3.67 -14.51
N VAL A 88 -4.46 2.61 -13.91
CA VAL A 88 -3.90 1.48 -14.66
C VAL A 88 -4.97 0.52 -15.17
N VAL A 89 -5.96 0.18 -14.34
CA VAL A 89 -7.01 -0.79 -14.73
C VAL A 89 -7.98 -0.21 -15.75
N GLY A 90 -8.21 1.11 -15.70
CA GLY A 90 -9.08 1.81 -16.62
C GLY A 90 -10.56 1.41 -16.50
N PRO A 91 -11.40 1.80 -17.48
CA PRO A 91 -12.86 1.73 -17.35
C PRO A 91 -13.42 0.29 -17.36
N LYS A 92 -12.63 -0.69 -17.83
CA LYS A 92 -13.02 -2.10 -17.84
C LYS A 92 -12.69 -2.81 -16.52
N GLY A 93 -11.84 -2.22 -15.68
CA GLY A 93 -11.49 -2.76 -14.38
C GLY A 93 -12.45 -2.32 -13.28
N ARG A 94 -12.16 -2.78 -12.07
CA ARG A 94 -12.85 -2.38 -10.84
C ARG A 94 -11.83 -2.19 -9.73
N VAL A 95 -11.96 -1.11 -8.97
CA VAL A 95 -11.13 -0.86 -7.79
C VAL A 95 -12.06 -0.58 -6.63
N VAL A 96 -11.92 -1.36 -5.56
CA VAL A 96 -12.66 -1.14 -4.31
C VAL A 96 -11.68 -0.92 -3.18
N GLY A 97 -11.80 0.21 -2.49
CA GLY A 97 -11.02 0.51 -1.30
C GLY A 97 -11.84 0.37 -0.02
N ILE A 98 -11.28 -0.27 1.00
CA ILE A 98 -11.88 -0.42 2.32
C ILE A 98 -11.01 0.28 3.36
N ASP A 99 -11.63 1.05 4.25
CA ASP A 99 -10.93 1.69 5.37
C ASP A 99 -11.91 1.97 6.53
N LEU A 100 -11.36 2.11 7.74
CA LEU A 100 -12.10 2.57 8.91
C LEU A 100 -12.49 4.05 8.79
N LEU A 101 -11.65 4.82 8.09
CA LEU A 101 -11.82 6.26 7.91
C LEU A 101 -12.63 6.56 6.64
N PRO A 102 -13.44 7.63 6.65
CA PRO A 102 -14.08 8.11 5.43
C PRO A 102 -13.02 8.57 4.43
N ILE A 103 -13.24 8.25 3.15
CA ILE A 103 -12.37 8.64 2.03
C ILE A 103 -13.20 9.45 1.04
N ASP A 104 -12.67 10.59 0.60
CA ASP A 104 -13.33 11.42 -0.40
C ASP A 104 -13.56 10.61 -1.70
N PRO A 105 -14.72 10.75 -2.39
CA PRO A 105 -15.00 10.01 -3.62
C PRO A 105 -13.93 10.18 -4.70
N MET A 106 -13.64 9.12 -5.45
CA MET A 106 -12.64 9.12 -6.52
C MET A 106 -13.20 8.45 -7.78
N ALA A 107 -13.03 9.09 -8.93
CA ALA A 107 -13.44 8.50 -10.20
C ALA A 107 -12.72 7.17 -10.45
N GLY A 108 -13.49 6.13 -10.81
CA GLY A 108 -12.96 4.80 -11.07
C GLY A 108 -12.63 3.97 -9.81
N VAL A 109 -13.02 4.45 -8.62
CA VAL A 109 -12.87 3.71 -7.35
C VAL A 109 -14.17 3.79 -6.56
N GLU A 110 -14.58 2.66 -6.02
CA GLU A 110 -15.64 2.59 -5.02
C GLU A 110 -15.01 2.44 -3.63
N PHE A 111 -15.44 3.25 -2.67
CA PHE A 111 -14.95 3.17 -1.29
C PHE A 111 -16.05 2.68 -0.36
N ILE A 112 -15.67 1.83 0.57
CA ILE A 112 -16.50 1.35 1.67
C ILE A 112 -15.82 1.71 2.98
N GLN A 113 -16.56 2.37 3.87
CA GLN A 113 -16.13 2.58 5.24
C GLN A 113 -16.53 1.37 6.08
N LEU A 114 -15.58 0.49 6.38
CA LEU A 114 -15.78 -0.74 7.15
C LEU A 114 -14.43 -1.23 7.69
N ASP A 115 -14.45 -1.93 8.83
CA ASP A 115 -13.29 -2.69 9.27
C ASP A 115 -13.08 -3.88 8.34
N PHE A 116 -11.89 -4.05 7.77
CA PHE A 116 -11.62 -5.21 6.92
C PHE A 116 -11.56 -6.52 7.72
N LEU A 117 -11.50 -6.46 9.05
CA LEU A 117 -11.64 -7.61 9.96
C LEU A 117 -13.11 -7.99 10.22
N ASP A 118 -14.07 -7.20 9.74
CA ASP A 118 -15.50 -7.54 9.84
C ASP A 118 -15.81 -8.78 8.99
N GLU A 119 -16.56 -9.73 9.55
CA GLU A 119 -16.91 -11.00 8.88
C GLU A 119 -17.68 -10.77 7.56
N SER A 120 -18.39 -9.64 7.42
CA SER A 120 -19.10 -9.27 6.20
C SER A 120 -18.20 -8.66 5.12
N ALA A 121 -16.99 -8.21 5.47
CA ALA A 121 -16.12 -7.47 4.56
C ALA A 121 -15.72 -8.26 3.30
N PRO A 122 -15.28 -9.53 3.38
CA PRO A 122 -14.93 -10.30 2.18
C PRO A 122 -16.08 -10.41 1.18
N GLY A 123 -17.27 -10.81 1.65
CA GLY A 123 -18.45 -10.99 0.81
C GLY A 123 -18.88 -9.69 0.14
N ARG A 124 -18.90 -8.58 0.89
CA ARG A 124 -19.21 -7.26 0.36
C ARG A 124 -18.23 -6.80 -0.71
N LEU A 125 -16.93 -7.01 -0.52
CA LEU A 125 -15.94 -6.60 -1.52
C LEU A 125 -16.04 -7.46 -2.79
N ILE A 126 -16.28 -8.76 -2.67
CA ILE A 126 -16.51 -9.65 -3.81
C ILE A 126 -17.74 -9.19 -4.61
N GLU A 127 -18.83 -8.81 -3.93
CA GLU A 127 -20.03 -8.30 -4.57
C GLU A 127 -19.75 -6.99 -5.33
N MET A 128 -19.12 -6.01 -4.68
CA MET A 128 -18.76 -4.73 -5.30
C MET A 128 -17.82 -4.90 -6.51
N LEU A 129 -16.91 -5.87 -6.47
CA LEU A 129 -16.03 -6.20 -7.60
C LEU A 129 -16.74 -6.99 -8.71
N GLY A 130 -17.89 -7.60 -8.43
CA GLY A 130 -18.55 -8.57 -9.30
C GLY A 130 -17.73 -9.86 -9.47
N GLY A 131 -17.10 -10.35 -8.41
CA GLY A 131 -16.31 -11.58 -8.38
C GLY A 131 -14.99 -11.46 -7.60
N PRO A 132 -14.12 -12.49 -7.64
CA PRO A 132 -12.86 -12.49 -6.91
C PRO A 132 -11.89 -11.42 -7.44
N ALA A 133 -10.99 -10.97 -6.58
CA ALA A 133 -9.98 -9.97 -6.87
C ALA A 133 -8.77 -10.58 -7.61
N ASP A 134 -8.21 -9.84 -8.58
CA ASP A 134 -6.95 -10.19 -9.22
C ASP A 134 -5.75 -9.71 -8.38
N VAL A 135 -5.92 -8.59 -7.66
CA VAL A 135 -4.88 -7.99 -6.81
C VAL A 135 -5.48 -7.51 -5.51
N VAL A 136 -4.84 -7.86 -4.39
CA VAL A 136 -5.09 -7.28 -3.07
C VAL A 136 -3.85 -6.52 -2.63
N MET A 137 -4.01 -5.25 -2.30
CA MET A 137 -2.90 -4.36 -1.93
C MET A 137 -3.17 -3.68 -0.58
N SER A 138 -2.12 -3.44 0.20
CA SER A 138 -2.21 -2.80 1.52
C SER A 138 -0.98 -1.94 1.83
N ASP A 139 -1.20 -0.64 2.06
CA ASP A 139 -0.17 0.27 2.62
C ASP A 139 -0.38 0.53 4.13
N MET A 140 -1.20 -0.28 4.79
CA MET A 140 -1.61 -0.06 6.16
C MET A 140 -0.44 0.05 7.14
N ALA A 141 -0.61 0.90 8.14
CA ALA A 141 0.29 1.00 9.28
C ALA A 141 -0.51 1.33 10.54
N ALA A 142 -0.23 0.63 11.63
CA ALA A 142 -0.76 0.99 12.93
C ALA A 142 -0.15 2.31 13.43
N ASN A 143 -0.90 3.04 14.27
CA ASN A 143 -0.36 4.18 14.99
C ASN A 143 0.85 3.76 15.83
N THR A 144 1.97 4.47 15.67
CA THR A 144 3.20 4.13 16.39
C THR A 144 3.08 4.54 17.85
N THR A 145 3.44 3.64 18.77
CA THR A 145 3.60 3.98 20.19
C THR A 145 4.99 4.47 20.52
N GLY A 146 5.93 4.36 19.57
CA GLY A 146 7.33 4.71 19.76
C GLY A 146 8.16 3.57 20.39
N HIS A 147 7.50 2.48 20.78
CA HIS A 147 8.18 1.28 21.25
C HIS A 147 8.39 0.31 20.09
N LYS A 148 9.61 0.30 19.53
CA LYS A 148 9.96 -0.39 18.28
C LYS A 148 9.47 -1.84 18.20
N LYS A 149 9.62 -2.62 19.28
CA LYS A 149 9.20 -4.03 19.31
C LYS A 149 7.68 -4.17 19.19
N THR A 150 6.93 -3.35 19.92
CA THR A 150 5.46 -3.36 19.87
C THR A 150 4.95 -2.88 18.51
N ASP A 151 5.54 -1.81 17.98
CA ASP A 151 5.17 -1.28 16.65
C ASP A 151 5.46 -2.30 15.54
N HIS A 152 6.56 -3.05 15.65
CA HIS A 152 6.87 -4.15 14.74
C HIS A 152 5.81 -5.26 14.80
N LEU A 153 5.46 -5.74 16.00
CA LEU A 153 4.44 -6.79 16.17
C LEU A 153 3.07 -6.36 15.63
N ARG A 154 2.66 -5.10 15.83
CA ARG A 154 1.39 -4.60 15.30
C ARG A 154 1.33 -4.59 13.78
N ILE A 155 2.43 -4.22 13.13
CA ILE A 155 2.49 -4.19 11.65
C ILE A 155 2.52 -5.61 11.08
N ILE A 156 3.23 -6.53 11.74
CA ILE A 156 3.21 -7.94 11.33
C ILE A 156 1.80 -8.53 11.48
N GLY A 157 1.13 -8.33 12.62
CA GLY A 157 -0.25 -8.80 12.79
C GLY A 157 -1.23 -8.21 11.76
N LEU A 158 -1.03 -6.95 11.38
CA LEU A 158 -1.83 -6.31 10.32
C LEU A 158 -1.58 -6.92 8.93
N ALA A 159 -0.32 -7.26 8.63
CA ALA A 159 0.03 -7.96 7.40
C ALA A 159 -0.50 -9.40 7.38
N GLU A 160 -0.45 -10.12 8.51
CA GLU A 160 -1.02 -11.46 8.65
C GLU A 160 -2.53 -11.45 8.42
N ALA A 161 -3.24 -10.50 9.03
CA ALA A 161 -4.67 -10.32 8.81
C ALA A 161 -4.99 -9.98 7.35
N ALA A 162 -4.18 -9.14 6.70
CA ALA A 162 -4.35 -8.82 5.28
C ALA A 162 -4.12 -10.05 4.38
N ILE A 163 -3.19 -10.96 4.72
CA ILE A 163 -2.99 -12.21 3.99
C ILE A 163 -4.18 -13.14 4.16
N TYR A 164 -4.68 -13.27 5.39
CA TYR A 164 -5.88 -14.07 5.66
C TYR A 164 -7.05 -13.58 4.80
N PHE A 165 -7.30 -12.27 4.83
CA PHE A 165 -8.31 -11.65 3.97
C PHE A 165 -8.07 -11.91 2.49
N ALA A 166 -6.82 -11.79 2.03
CA ALA A 166 -6.47 -12.03 0.62
C ALA A 166 -6.75 -13.47 0.18
N ARG A 167 -6.56 -14.48 1.04
CA ARG A 167 -6.93 -15.88 0.75
C ARG A 167 -8.43 -16.04 0.51
N GLU A 168 -9.24 -15.18 1.11
CA GLU A 168 -10.68 -15.28 0.99
C GLU A 168 -11.20 -14.74 -0.34
N ILE A 169 -10.56 -13.70 -0.88
CA ILE A 169 -11.09 -12.94 -2.00
C ILE A 169 -10.27 -13.06 -3.30
N LEU A 170 -9.02 -13.54 -3.25
CA LEU A 170 -8.17 -13.62 -4.43
C LEU A 170 -8.60 -14.73 -5.38
N ALA A 171 -8.59 -14.41 -6.68
CA ALA A 171 -8.67 -15.40 -7.74
C ALA A 171 -7.36 -16.21 -7.84
N PRO A 172 -7.41 -17.49 -8.27
CA PRO A 172 -6.22 -18.24 -8.64
C PRO A 172 -5.36 -17.46 -9.65
N GLY A 173 -4.05 -17.44 -9.43
CA GLY A 173 -3.10 -16.64 -10.20
C GLY A 173 -2.92 -15.20 -9.70
N GLY A 174 -3.74 -14.74 -8.77
CA GLY A 174 -3.73 -13.36 -8.26
C GLY A 174 -2.46 -12.94 -7.53
N ALA A 175 -2.39 -11.64 -7.20
CA ALA A 175 -1.26 -11.02 -6.54
C ALA A 175 -1.65 -10.35 -5.21
N PHE A 176 -0.73 -10.39 -4.25
CA PHE A 176 -0.85 -9.73 -2.96
C PHE A 176 0.38 -8.86 -2.69
N VAL A 177 0.16 -7.64 -2.23
CA VAL A 177 1.24 -6.76 -1.78
C VAL A 177 0.86 -6.07 -0.48
N ALA A 178 1.72 -6.17 0.54
CA ALA A 178 1.48 -5.52 1.82
C ALA A 178 2.75 -4.95 2.43
N LYS A 179 2.58 -3.86 3.19
CA LYS A 179 3.63 -3.30 4.02
C LYS A 179 4.01 -4.24 5.16
N VAL A 180 5.30 -4.38 5.38
CA VAL A 180 5.90 -5.11 6.50
C VAL A 180 7.07 -4.29 7.07
N PHE A 181 7.51 -4.60 8.28
CA PHE A 181 8.72 -4.00 8.87
C PHE A 181 9.84 -5.03 8.94
N GLN A 182 11.05 -4.62 8.58
CA GLN A 182 12.25 -5.44 8.74
C GLN A 182 12.49 -5.73 10.23
N GLY A 183 12.51 -7.00 10.64
CA GLY A 183 12.73 -7.30 12.07
C GLY A 183 12.73 -8.77 12.51
N GLY A 184 12.62 -9.73 11.58
CA GLY A 184 12.88 -11.15 11.87
C GLY A 184 11.69 -11.96 12.37
N THR A 185 10.54 -11.33 12.66
CA THR A 185 9.27 -12.06 12.90
C THR A 185 8.49 -12.35 11.61
N GLU A 186 9.04 -11.97 10.45
CA GLU A 186 8.47 -12.22 9.12
C GLU A 186 8.59 -13.68 8.64
N ASN A 187 9.30 -14.56 9.36
CA ASN A 187 9.55 -15.93 8.88
C ASN A 187 8.26 -16.75 8.73
N GLN A 188 7.33 -16.65 9.69
CA GLN A 188 6.05 -17.36 9.59
C GLN A 188 5.19 -16.77 8.47
N LEU A 189 5.09 -15.45 8.40
CA LEU A 189 4.42 -14.71 7.33
C LEU A 189 4.92 -15.16 5.94
N LEU A 190 6.25 -15.26 5.77
CA LEU A 190 6.88 -15.69 4.53
C LEU A 190 6.64 -17.17 4.23
N ALA A 191 6.64 -18.04 5.25
CA ALA A 191 6.33 -19.46 5.08
C ALA A 191 4.89 -19.64 4.57
N ASP A 192 3.95 -18.93 5.19
CA ASP A 192 2.55 -18.88 4.78
C ASP A 192 2.40 -18.38 3.34
N LEU A 193 3.01 -17.26 3.01
CA LEU A 193 2.97 -16.74 1.63
C LEU A 193 3.60 -17.69 0.62
N LYS A 194 4.70 -18.38 0.96
CA LYS A 194 5.35 -19.33 0.06
C LYS A 194 4.50 -20.59 -0.17
N ARG A 195 3.72 -21.00 0.83
CA ARG A 195 2.72 -22.06 0.70
C ARG A 195 1.59 -21.63 -0.24
N ASP A 196 1.13 -20.39 -0.13
CA ASP A 196 -0.07 -19.93 -0.83
C ASP A 196 0.21 -19.34 -2.23
N PHE A 197 1.43 -18.85 -2.50
CA PHE A 197 1.79 -18.17 -3.75
C PHE A 197 3.02 -18.79 -4.44
N ALA A 198 3.01 -18.75 -5.77
CA ALA A 198 4.10 -19.23 -6.61
C ALA A 198 5.43 -18.52 -6.34
N VAL A 199 5.39 -17.19 -6.16
CA VAL A 199 6.59 -16.40 -5.89
C VAL A 199 6.36 -15.37 -4.81
N VAL A 200 7.29 -15.25 -3.87
CA VAL A 200 7.28 -14.27 -2.77
C VAL A 200 8.59 -13.51 -2.76
N ARG A 201 8.52 -12.18 -2.65
CA ARG A 201 9.68 -11.27 -2.69
C ARG A 201 9.54 -10.17 -1.67
N HIS A 202 10.65 -9.73 -1.10
CA HIS A 202 10.71 -8.43 -0.42
C HIS A 202 11.03 -7.31 -1.42
N VAL A 203 10.39 -6.16 -1.22
CA VAL A 203 10.54 -4.97 -2.04
C VAL A 203 10.74 -3.75 -1.15
N LYS A 204 11.78 -2.96 -1.46
CA LYS A 204 12.03 -1.64 -0.86
C LYS A 204 11.88 -0.57 -1.94
N PRO A 205 10.72 0.11 -2.04
CA PRO A 205 10.55 1.24 -2.95
C PRO A 205 11.51 2.38 -2.60
N ALA A 206 12.02 3.10 -3.60
CA ALA A 206 12.83 4.30 -3.43
C ALA A 206 12.04 5.46 -2.80
N ALA A 207 10.71 5.45 -2.96
CA ALA A 207 9.78 6.31 -2.27
C ALA A 207 9.62 5.97 -0.78
N SER A 208 10.22 4.88 -0.27
CA SER A 208 10.34 4.61 1.16
C SER A 208 11.48 5.42 1.75
N ARG A 209 11.30 6.00 2.94
CA ARG A 209 12.38 6.76 3.59
C ARG A 209 13.54 5.84 3.94
N ALA A 210 14.77 6.34 3.75
CA ALA A 210 16.00 5.57 4.00
C ALA A 210 16.16 5.17 5.48
N ASP A 211 15.68 6.01 6.41
CA ASP A 211 15.68 5.75 7.85
C ASP A 211 14.50 4.90 8.33
N SER A 212 13.62 4.47 7.43
CA SER A 212 12.45 3.65 7.77
C SER A 212 12.76 2.17 7.64
N ALA A 213 12.30 1.38 8.62
CA ALA A 213 12.28 -0.09 8.57
C ALA A 213 11.20 -0.65 7.61
N GLU A 214 10.45 0.23 6.95
CA GLU A 214 9.38 -0.13 6.01
C GLU A 214 9.90 -0.92 4.80
N LEU A 215 9.33 -2.11 4.59
CA LEU A 215 9.49 -2.96 3.43
C LEU A 215 8.09 -3.36 2.93
N TYR A 216 8.04 -4.00 1.77
CA TYR A 216 6.83 -4.64 1.26
C TYR A 216 7.12 -6.10 0.97
N VAL A 217 6.15 -6.95 1.26
CA VAL A 217 6.12 -8.30 0.73
C VAL A 217 5.23 -8.30 -0.51
N LEU A 218 5.75 -8.82 -1.60
CA LEU A 218 5.03 -9.03 -2.86
C LEU A 218 4.94 -10.53 -3.11
N ALA A 219 3.72 -11.04 -3.14
CA ALA A 219 3.42 -12.43 -3.44
C ALA A 219 2.57 -12.52 -4.72
N THR A 220 2.93 -13.39 -5.66
CA THR A 220 2.28 -13.49 -6.97
C THR A 220 2.02 -14.93 -7.35
N GLY A 221 0.93 -15.17 -8.09
CA GLY A 221 0.53 -16.51 -8.51
C GLY A 221 -0.11 -17.25 -7.35
N PHE A 222 -1.17 -16.68 -6.79
CA PHE A 222 -1.98 -17.32 -5.75
C PHE A 222 -2.44 -18.70 -6.22
N ARG A 223 -2.23 -19.74 -5.41
CA ARG A 223 -2.51 -21.13 -5.81
C ARG A 223 -4.01 -21.49 -5.75
N GLY A 224 -4.84 -20.63 -5.15
CA GLY A 224 -6.24 -20.93 -4.87
C GLY A 224 -6.42 -21.73 -3.58
N ARG A 225 -7.67 -21.94 -3.18
CA ARG A 225 -8.00 -22.82 -2.04
C ARG A 225 -7.88 -24.28 -2.50
N ALA A 226 -7.41 -25.17 -1.62
CA ALA A 226 -7.21 -26.59 -1.95
C ALA A 226 -8.50 -27.29 -2.46
N ASP A 227 -9.67 -26.71 -2.18
CA ASP A 227 -10.98 -27.24 -2.58
C ASP A 227 -11.46 -26.76 -3.97
N GLU A 228 -10.71 -25.88 -4.66
CA GLU A 228 -11.02 -25.38 -6.01
C GLU A 228 -10.11 -26.02 -7.07
N THR A 229 -9.83 -27.32 -6.95
CA THR A 229 -9.33 -28.07 -8.12
C THR A 229 -10.50 -28.15 -9.11
N PRO A 230 -10.38 -27.61 -10.34
CA PRO A 230 -11.43 -27.83 -11.33
C PRO A 230 -11.50 -29.34 -11.55
N ALA A 231 -12.69 -29.93 -11.44
CA ALA A 231 -12.92 -31.27 -11.93
C ALA A 231 -12.47 -31.29 -13.40
N ALA A 232 -11.41 -32.06 -13.67
CA ALA A 232 -10.92 -32.33 -15.02
C ALA A 232 -11.94 -33.20 -15.77
#